data_AF-A0A7J6NWU1-F1
#
_entry.id   AF-A0A7J6NWU1-F1
#
_cell.length_a   1.000
_cell.length_b   1.000
_cell.length_c   1.000
_cell.angle_alpha   90.00
_cell.angle_beta   90.00
_cell.angle_gamma   90.00
#
_symmetry.space_group_name_H-M   'P 1'
#
loop_
_entity.id
_entity.type
_entity.pdbx_description
1 polymer ?
#
loop_
_entity_poly.entity_id
_entity_poly.type
_entity_poly.pdbx_seq_one_letter_code
_entity_poly.pdbx_strand_id
1 'polypeptide(L)'
;KEITEVAAFGNLAGAPLPDGLYDPALGPLHIGDLCKTCGLGVHDCPGHLGHIQLATDVYNPFLIRTLYNVLRRMCTSCNHFRVRKAVTQRYCDRFKLILAGLEPESHDIVMEPCDEKT
;
A
#
# COMPACT_ATOMS: atom_id res chain seq x y z
N LYS A 1 10.53 -5.21 11.71
CA LYS A 1 12.02 -5.19 11.63
C LYS A 1 12.42 -4.41 10.38
N GLU A 2 13.41 -3.54 10.47
CA GLU A 2 14.01 -2.85 9.32
C GLU A 2 15.18 -3.66 8.78
N ILE A 3 15.36 -3.68 7.46
CA ILE A 3 16.48 -4.34 6.78
C ILE A 3 17.36 -3.23 6.20
N THR A 4 18.60 -3.14 6.67
CA THR A 4 19.58 -2.11 6.28
C THR A 4 20.79 -2.72 5.58
N GLU A 5 21.13 -3.97 5.87
CA GLU A 5 22.27 -4.67 5.28
C GLU A 5 21.88 -5.34 3.97
N VAL A 6 22.64 -5.01 2.90
CA VAL A 6 22.44 -5.58 1.57
C VAL A 6 22.97 -7.01 1.49
N ALA A 7 23.99 -7.32 2.29
CA ALA A 7 24.55 -8.65 2.37
C ALA A 7 23.60 -9.58 3.14
N ALA A 8 23.21 -10.69 2.50
CA ALA A 8 22.32 -11.67 3.09
C ALA A 8 23.02 -12.57 4.12
N PHE A 9 24.30 -12.88 3.88
CA PHE A 9 25.10 -13.78 4.70
C PHE A 9 26.49 -13.19 4.95
N GLY A 10 27.03 -13.43 6.13
CA GLY A 10 28.39 -13.01 6.49
C GLY A 10 29.45 -13.96 5.94
N ASN A 11 30.70 -13.50 5.96
CA ASN A 11 31.86 -14.31 5.57
C ASN A 11 32.13 -15.50 6.50
N LEU A 12 31.48 -15.55 7.66
CA LEU A 12 31.61 -16.62 8.64
C LEU A 12 30.48 -17.64 8.46
N ALA A 13 30.83 -18.79 7.87
CA ALA A 13 30.02 -20.02 7.84
C ALA A 13 28.58 -19.90 7.29
N GLY A 14 28.27 -18.87 6.49
CA GLY A 14 26.94 -18.70 5.91
C GLY A 14 25.85 -18.33 6.92
N ALA A 15 26.24 -17.82 8.10
CA ALA A 15 25.27 -17.35 9.08
C ALA A 15 24.54 -16.08 8.57
N PRO A 16 23.23 -15.97 8.80
CA PRO A 16 22.47 -14.77 8.42
C PRO A 16 22.99 -13.56 9.20
N LEU A 17 23.16 -12.45 8.49
CA LEU A 17 23.58 -11.19 9.11
C LEU A 17 22.41 -10.54 9.88
N PRO A 18 22.68 -9.95 11.06
CA PRO A 18 21.75 -9.02 11.67
C PRO A 18 21.42 -7.89 10.70
N ASP A 19 20.16 -7.46 10.67
CA ASP A 19 19.62 -6.40 9.80
C ASP A 19 19.74 -6.70 8.29
N GLY A 20 20.13 -7.92 7.93
CA GLY A 20 20.13 -8.42 6.55
C GLY A 20 18.80 -9.06 6.15
N LEU A 21 18.73 -9.53 4.90
CA LEU A 21 17.51 -10.10 4.33
C LEU A 21 17.01 -11.36 5.07
N TYR A 22 17.93 -12.14 5.65
CA TYR A 22 17.62 -13.35 6.41
C TYR A 22 17.75 -13.15 7.93
N ASP A 23 17.53 -11.93 8.43
CA ASP A 23 17.58 -11.67 9.87
C ASP A 23 16.66 -12.66 10.62
N PRO A 24 17.15 -13.33 11.69
CA PRO A 24 16.36 -14.31 12.45
C PRO A 24 15.07 -13.77 13.10
N ALA A 25 14.88 -12.44 13.16
CA ALA A 25 13.62 -11.81 13.54
C ALA A 25 12.52 -11.97 12.48
N LEU A 26 12.88 -12.21 11.22
CA LEU A 26 11.94 -12.47 10.12
C LEU A 26 11.50 -13.93 10.08
N GLY A 27 12.30 -14.82 10.66
CA GLY A 27 12.01 -16.24 10.77
C GLY A 27 13.31 -17.06 10.90
N PRO A 28 13.20 -18.31 11.35
CA PRO A 28 14.32 -19.25 11.38
C PRO A 28 14.61 -19.77 9.96
N LEU A 29 15.89 -19.93 9.61
CA LEU A 29 16.31 -20.41 8.29
C LEU A 29 16.62 -21.91 8.27
N HIS A 30 17.21 -22.43 9.36
CA HIS A 30 17.61 -23.83 9.46
C HIS A 30 16.91 -24.57 10.61
N ILE A 31 16.91 -25.90 10.52
CA ILE A 31 16.40 -26.77 11.59
C ILE A 31 17.29 -26.59 12.82
N GLY A 32 16.70 -26.15 13.93
CA GLY A 32 17.40 -25.83 15.18
C GLY A 32 17.50 -24.33 15.46
N ASP A 33 17.27 -23.47 14.46
CA ASP A 33 17.18 -22.03 14.67
C ASP A 33 15.84 -21.66 15.33
N LEU A 34 15.88 -20.66 16.19
CA LEU A 34 14.69 -20.08 16.82
C LEU A 34 14.45 -18.69 16.27
N CYS A 35 13.19 -18.39 15.95
CA CYS A 35 12.80 -17.05 15.55
C CYS A 35 13.03 -16.04 16.69
N LYS A 36 13.68 -14.91 16.42
CA LYS A 36 13.87 -13.86 17.44
C LYS A 36 12.58 -13.09 17.76
N THR A 37 11.53 -13.23 16.95
CA THR A 37 10.25 -12.52 17.15
C THR A 37 9.23 -13.39 17.90
N CYS A 38 8.99 -14.63 17.45
CA CYS A 38 8.01 -15.52 18.09
C CYS A 38 8.63 -16.63 18.96
N GLY A 39 9.94 -16.84 18.91
CA GLY A 39 10.61 -17.91 19.66
C GLY A 39 10.37 -19.32 19.13
N LEU A 40 9.62 -19.47 18.05
CA LEU A 40 9.29 -20.76 17.46
C LEU A 40 10.37 -21.24 16.49
N GLY A 41 10.47 -22.57 16.34
CA GLY A 41 11.35 -23.22 15.37
C GLY A 41 10.79 -23.20 13.94
N VAL A 42 11.54 -23.76 12.99
CA VAL A 42 11.24 -23.69 11.55
C VAL A 42 9.89 -24.30 11.12
N HIS A 43 9.39 -25.29 11.85
CA HIS A 43 8.11 -25.93 11.53
C HIS A 43 6.89 -25.17 12.04
N ASP A 44 7.06 -24.39 13.11
CA ASP A 44 5.96 -23.74 13.82
C ASP A 44 5.89 -22.22 13.57
N CYS A 45 6.98 -21.63 13.05
CA CYS A 45 7.05 -20.20 12.78
C CYS A 45 6.31 -19.85 11.47
N PRO A 46 5.30 -18.95 11.49
CA PRO A 46 4.60 -18.52 10.28
C PRO A 46 5.42 -17.55 9.40
N GLY A 47 6.54 -17.04 9.93
CA GLY A 47 7.33 -15.97 9.34
C GLY A 47 6.79 -14.59 9.72
N HIS A 48 7.67 -13.59 9.68
CA HIS A 48 7.37 -12.22 10.07
C HIS A 48 7.80 -11.23 9.00
N LEU A 49 7.01 -10.15 8.88
CA LEU A 49 7.27 -9.12 7.89
C LEU A 49 8.40 -8.18 8.35
N GLY A 50 9.30 -7.92 7.42
CA GLY A 50 10.26 -6.83 7.48
C GLY A 50 9.82 -5.67 6.60
N HIS A 51 10.54 -4.56 6.68
CA HIS A 51 10.43 -3.48 5.72
C HIS A 51 11.82 -2.97 5.36
N ILE A 52 11.94 -2.40 4.16
CA ILE A 52 13.12 -1.66 3.72
C ILE A 52 12.70 -0.21 3.66
N GLN A 53 13.37 0.64 4.43
CA GLN A 53 13.17 2.08 4.34
C GLN A 53 13.83 2.58 3.05
N LEU A 54 13.01 3.00 2.09
CA LEU A 54 13.52 3.60 0.86
C LEU A 54 14.11 4.98 1.17
N ALA A 55 15.21 5.32 0.49
CA ALA A 55 15.89 6.62 0.68
C ALA A 55 15.03 7.82 0.23
N THR A 56 14.02 7.59 -0.61
CA THR A 56 13.07 8.58 -1.09
C THR A 56 11.71 7.93 -1.31
N ASP A 57 10.67 8.73 -1.35
CA ASP A 57 9.33 8.29 -1.75
C ASP A 57 9.37 7.82 -3.21
N VAL A 58 8.89 6.59 -3.44
CA VAL A 58 8.78 5.99 -4.76
C VAL A 58 7.32 5.67 -5.04
N TYR A 59 6.83 6.05 -6.21
CA TYR A 59 5.47 5.74 -6.61
C TYR A 59 5.28 4.24 -6.84
N ASN A 60 4.18 3.69 -6.35
CA ASN A 60 3.80 2.30 -6.64
C ASN A 60 3.46 2.15 -8.14
N PRO A 61 4.19 1.32 -8.91
CA PRO A 61 3.98 1.14 -10.36
C PRO A 61 2.57 0.65 -10.73
N PHE A 62 1.89 -0.06 -9.82
CA PHE A 62 0.53 -0.55 -10.06
C PHE A 62 -0.53 0.54 -9.87
N LEU A 63 -0.23 1.59 -9.10
CA LEU A 63 -1.17 2.68 -8.79
C LEU A 63 -0.87 3.96 -9.56
N ILE A 64 0.28 4.06 -10.24
CA ILE A 64 0.71 5.29 -10.92
C ILE A 64 -0.30 5.77 -11.97
N ARG A 65 -0.96 4.84 -12.69
CA ARG A 65 -1.99 5.18 -13.68
C ARG A 65 -3.21 5.82 -13.04
N THR A 66 -3.68 5.26 -11.91
CA THR A 66 -4.80 5.81 -11.14
C THR A 66 -4.45 7.17 -10.56
N LEU A 67 -3.25 7.29 -9.96
CA LEU A 67 -2.75 8.56 -9.43
C LEU A 67 -2.68 9.63 -10.52
N TYR A 68 -2.10 9.30 -11.68
CA TYR A 68 -2.03 10.21 -12.82
C TYR A 68 -3.41 10.70 -13.27
N ASN A 69 -4.39 9.81 -13.36
CA ASN A 69 -5.75 10.16 -13.72
C ASN A 69 -6.42 11.10 -12.71
N VAL A 70 -6.15 10.90 -11.41
CA VAL A 70 -6.63 11.79 -10.35
C VAL A 70 -5.96 13.16 -10.46
N LEU A 71 -4.63 13.20 -10.55
CA LEU A 71 -3.86 14.44 -10.62
C LEU A 71 -4.22 15.30 -11.84
N ARG A 72 -4.39 14.67 -13.02
CA ARG A 72 -4.80 15.39 -14.25
C ARG A 72 -6.17 16.07 -14.10
N ARG A 73 -7.05 15.49 -13.29
CA ARG A 73 -8.40 16.01 -13.01
C ARG A 73 -8.43 16.99 -11.84
N MET A 74 -7.31 17.26 -11.17
CA MET A 74 -7.22 18.22 -10.07
C MET A 74 -6.60 19.55 -10.53
N CYS A 75 -6.98 20.63 -9.85
CA CYS A 75 -6.33 21.91 -9.95
C CYS A 75 -5.26 22.01 -8.85
N THR A 76 -4.01 22.25 -9.22
CA THR A 76 -2.86 22.32 -8.30
C THR A 76 -2.85 23.57 -7.44
N SER A 77 -3.61 24.62 -7.81
CA SER A 77 -3.70 25.86 -7.04
C SER A 77 -4.74 25.80 -5.93
N CYS A 78 -5.89 25.17 -6.18
CA CYS A 78 -6.98 25.08 -5.19
C CYS A 78 -7.17 23.69 -4.59
N ASN A 79 -6.46 22.67 -5.08
CA ASN A 79 -6.53 21.27 -4.62
C ASN A 79 -7.94 20.64 -4.73
N HIS A 80 -8.77 21.14 -5.64
CA HIS A 80 -10.08 20.56 -5.96
C HIS A 80 -10.06 19.91 -7.35
N PHE A 81 -11.01 19.02 -7.61
CA PHE A 81 -11.25 18.52 -8.97
C PHE A 81 -11.68 19.66 -9.91
N ARG A 82 -11.30 19.55 -11.19
CA ARG A 82 -11.64 20.47 -12.28
C ARG A 82 -13.09 20.26 -12.76
N VAL A 83 -13.99 20.08 -11.81
CA VAL A 83 -15.43 19.95 -12.03
C VAL A 83 -16.15 20.80 -10.98
N ARG A 84 -17.41 21.13 -11.22
CA ARG A 84 -18.20 21.90 -10.24
C ARG A 84 -18.32 21.10 -8.93
N LYS A 85 -18.19 21.78 -7.79
CA LYS A 85 -18.31 21.16 -6.46
C LYS A 85 -19.63 20.38 -6.30
N ALA A 86 -20.72 20.89 -6.85
CA ALA A 86 -22.03 20.22 -6.85
C ALA A 86 -21.97 18.84 -7.53
N VAL A 87 -21.22 18.70 -8.62
CA VAL A 87 -21.05 17.42 -9.33
C VAL A 87 -20.25 16.45 -8.46
N THR A 88 -19.12 16.89 -7.90
CA THR A 88 -18.32 16.06 -6.97
C THR A 88 -19.16 15.59 -5.78
N GLN A 89 -19.98 16.47 -5.21
CA GLN A 89 -20.84 16.14 -4.08
C GLN A 89 -21.85 15.03 -4.44
N ARG A 90 -22.48 15.10 -5.61
CA ARG A 90 -23.39 14.03 -6.09
C ARG A 90 -22.69 12.68 -6.22
N TYR A 91 -21.47 12.64 -6.76
CA TYR A 91 -20.67 11.40 -6.78
C TYR A 91 -20.39 10.89 -5.36
N CYS A 92 -19.99 11.77 -4.43
CA CYS A 92 -19.75 11.38 -3.05
C CYS A 92 -21.00 10.81 -2.37
N ASP A 93 -22.17 11.43 -2.57
CA ASP A 93 -23.42 10.98 -1.96
C ASP A 93 -23.88 9.65 -2.57
N ARG A 94 -23.71 9.47 -3.88
CA ARG A 94 -23.94 8.18 -4.54
C ARG A 94 -23.03 7.09 -4.00
N PHE A 95 -21.73 7.35 -3.83
CA PHE A 95 -20.81 6.38 -3.25
C PHE A 95 -21.17 6.03 -1.80
N LYS A 96 -21.63 6.99 -0.99
CA LYS A 96 -22.10 6.71 0.38
C LYS A 96 -23.29 5.75 0.39
N LEU A 97 -24.27 5.95 -0.51
CA LEU A 97 -25.43 5.07 -0.60
C LEU A 97 -25.05 3.65 -1.04
N ILE A 98 -24.18 3.52 -2.04
CA ILE A 98 -23.66 2.21 -2.49
C ILE A 98 -22.94 1.50 -1.35
N LEU A 99 -22.08 2.20 -0.61
CA LEU A 99 -21.36 1.64 0.54
C LEU A 99 -22.29 1.22 1.69
N ALA A 100 -23.46 1.84 1.80
CA ALA A 100 -24.50 1.47 2.76
C ALA A 100 -25.40 0.32 2.29
N GLY A 101 -25.21 -0.20 1.07
CA GLY A 101 -26.06 -1.24 0.47
C GLY A 101 -27.39 -0.70 -0.09
N LEU A 102 -27.54 0.62 -0.20
CA LEU A 102 -28.73 1.32 -0.71
C LEU A 102 -28.56 1.61 -2.21
N GLU A 103 -28.45 0.54 -3.00
CA GLU A 103 -28.30 0.64 -4.46
C GLU A 103 -29.47 1.35 -5.18
N PRO A 104 -30.76 1.10 -4.87
CA PRO A 104 -31.84 1.75 -5.60
C PRO A 104 -31.83 3.28 -5.38
N GLU A 105 -31.64 3.73 -4.14
CA GLU A 105 -31.53 5.15 -3.80
C GLU A 105 -30.29 5.80 -4.46
N SER A 106 -29.23 5.02 -4.66
CA SER A 106 -28.03 5.51 -5.35
C SER A 106 -28.28 5.84 -6.82
N HIS A 107 -29.22 5.14 -7.47
CA HIS A 107 -29.58 5.38 -8.88
C HIS A 107 -30.48 6.60 -9.07
N ASP A 108 -31.21 7.00 -8.03
CA ASP A 108 -32.06 8.20 -8.04
C ASP A 108 -31.24 9.50 -8.06
N ILE A 109 -29.95 9.44 -7.70
CA ILE A 109 -29.04 10.58 -7.79
C ILE A 109 -28.71 10.84 -9.27
N VAL A 110 -29.37 11.86 -9.84
CA VAL A 110 -29.16 12.30 -11.22
C VAL A 110 -27.75 12.86 -11.40
N MET A 111 -26.95 12.13 -12.16
CA MET A 111 -25.59 12.55 -12.54
C MET A 111 -25.68 13.52 -13.72
N GLU A 112 -25.12 14.71 -13.55
CA GLU A 112 -24.90 15.60 -14.70
C GLU A 112 -23.72 15.07 -15.52
N PRO A 113 -23.81 15.07 -16.87
CA PRO A 113 -22.67 14.73 -17.69
C PRO A 113 -21.51 15.69 -17.37
N CYS A 114 -20.33 15.12 -17.16
CA CYS A 114 -19.11 15.91 -17.09
C CYS A 114 -18.91 16.50 -18.49
N ASP A 115 -19.00 17.81 -18.65
CA ASP A 115 -18.67 18.48 -19.91
C ASP A 115 -17.26 18.03 -20.34
N GLU A 116 -17.16 17.32 -21.46
CA GLU A 116 -15.93 16.70 -21.99
C GLU A 116 -14.86 17.72 -22.45
N LYS A 117 -14.99 18.99 -22.07
CA LYS A 117 -14.11 20.08 -22.47
C LYS A 117 -13.03 20.34 -21.41
N THR A 118 -12.16 19.35 -21.19
CA THR A 118 -10.82 19.56 -20.56
C THR A 118 -9.81 18.56 -21.06
#